data_AF-A0A0F3IRD8-F1
#
_entry.id   AF-A0A0F3IRD8-F1
#
_cell.length_a   1.000
_cell.length_b   1.000
_cell.length_c   1.000
_cell.angle_alpha   90.00
_cell.angle_beta   90.00
_cell.angle_gamma   90.00
#
_symmetry.space_group_name_H-M   'P 1'
#
loop_
_entity.id
_entity.type
_entity.pdbx_description
1 polymer ?
#
loop_
_entity_poly.entity_id
_entity_poly.type
_entity_poly.pdbx_seq_one_letter_code
_entity_poly.pdbx_strand_id
1 'polypeptide(L)'
;MRVMTMVQQGFLVTLLGLAGPALGQSPAGTLMTDPREIATCLCLNQSVQKREGELGAVRATYEALRQSIADQTTALNTKRPTVNVNDPTSVDAFRAQMEKRDDDEARLEQEVLPGLQTQTANYNARVADYSQRCGGRFMDEPVLKAVQKTLVCTIEP
;
A
#
# COMPACT_ATOMS: atom_id res chain seq x y z
N MET A 1 -5.42 -44.67 -40.88
CA MET A 1 -6.01 -45.53 -39.84
C MET A 1 -6.85 -44.65 -38.93
N ARG A 2 -8.18 -44.75 -39.04
CA ARG A 2 -9.16 -44.22 -38.07
C ARG A 2 -9.32 -45.27 -36.98
N VAL A 3 -9.40 -44.89 -35.71
CA VAL A 3 -10.52 -45.23 -34.81
C VAL A 3 -10.57 -44.16 -33.71
N MET A 4 -11.68 -43.42 -33.67
CA MET A 4 -12.16 -42.67 -32.51
C MET A 4 -12.63 -43.68 -31.46
N THR A 5 -12.28 -43.47 -30.19
CA THR A 5 -13.01 -44.11 -29.09
C THR A 5 -13.43 -43.05 -28.07
N MET A 6 -14.74 -43.03 -27.89
CA MET A 6 -15.58 -42.14 -27.13
C MET A 6 -16.20 -42.98 -26.02
N VAL A 7 -15.99 -42.62 -24.75
CA VAL A 7 -16.75 -43.10 -23.57
C VAL A 7 -16.63 -41.94 -22.57
N GLN A 8 -17.62 -41.07 -22.31
CA GLN A 8 -19.06 -41.22 -22.02
C GLN A 8 -19.34 -42.02 -20.75
N GLN A 9 -19.33 -41.30 -19.61
CA GLN A 9 -20.08 -41.53 -18.36
C GLN A 9 -19.72 -40.32 -17.46
N GLY A 10 -20.60 -39.40 -17.04
CA GLY A 10 -22.03 -39.53 -16.78
C GLY A 10 -22.26 -39.58 -15.27
N PHE A 11 -22.08 -38.47 -14.55
CA PHE A 11 -22.70 -38.26 -13.23
C PHE A 11 -23.11 -36.80 -13.05
N LEU A 12 -24.38 -36.55 -13.36
CA LEU A 12 -25.17 -35.44 -12.84
C LEU A 12 -25.45 -35.74 -11.36
N VAL A 13 -24.97 -34.87 -10.46
CA VAL A 13 -25.56 -34.73 -9.11
C VAL A 13 -26.02 -33.29 -8.97
N THR A 14 -27.31 -33.11 -9.18
CA THR A 14 -28.06 -31.90 -8.92
C THR A 14 -28.32 -31.81 -7.41
N LEU A 15 -27.64 -30.90 -6.71
CA LEU A 15 -28.02 -30.47 -5.37
C LEU A 15 -28.73 -29.11 -5.50
N LEU A 16 -30.06 -29.16 -5.64
CA LEU A 16 -30.93 -28.05 -5.29
C LEU A 16 -30.97 -27.91 -3.76
N GLY A 17 -30.72 -26.71 -3.24
CA GLY A 17 -31.13 -26.36 -1.88
C GLY A 17 -30.32 -25.24 -1.26
N LEU A 18 -30.98 -24.10 -1.04
CA LEU A 18 -30.58 -22.91 -0.26
C LEU A 18 -29.95 -21.74 -1.05
N ALA A 19 -30.63 -21.28 -2.10
CA ALA A 19 -30.65 -19.86 -2.42
C ALA A 19 -31.62 -19.16 -1.44
N GLY A 20 -31.17 -18.96 -0.19
CA GLY A 20 -31.80 -17.95 0.65
C GLY A 20 -31.45 -16.58 0.06
N PRO A 21 -32.41 -15.66 -0.16
CA PRO A 21 -32.04 -14.28 -0.38
C PRO A 21 -31.35 -13.83 0.90
N ALA A 22 -30.02 -13.78 0.87
CA ALA A 22 -29.29 -12.84 1.69
C ALA A 22 -29.78 -11.46 1.24
N LEU A 23 -30.92 -11.02 1.80
CA LEU A 23 -31.22 -9.61 1.94
C LEU A 23 -30.05 -9.08 2.76
N GLY A 24 -28.99 -8.70 2.06
CA GLY A 24 -27.97 -7.81 2.58
C GLY A 24 -28.74 -6.58 3.02
N GLN A 25 -29.10 -6.55 4.30
CA GLN A 25 -29.48 -5.34 4.97
C GLN A 25 -28.28 -4.44 4.76
N SER A 26 -28.35 -3.58 3.73
CA SER A 26 -27.44 -2.45 3.63
C SER A 26 -27.56 -1.79 4.98
N PRO A 27 -26.49 -1.73 5.80
CA PRO A 27 -26.58 -1.06 7.08
C PRO A 27 -27.12 0.32 6.76
N ALA A 28 -28.34 0.60 7.21
CA ALA A 28 -28.93 1.91 7.04
C ALA A 28 -28.06 2.83 7.88
N GLY A 29 -27.08 3.44 7.21
CA GLY A 29 -26.07 4.26 7.86
C GLY A 29 -26.74 5.32 8.72
N THR A 30 -26.23 5.51 9.93
CA THR A 30 -26.78 6.54 10.81
C THR A 30 -26.53 7.90 10.20
N LEU A 31 -27.59 8.69 10.02
CA LEU A 31 -27.49 10.08 9.58
C LEU A 31 -26.93 10.94 10.73
N MET A 32 -25.77 11.55 10.51
CA MET A 32 -25.13 12.50 11.40
C MET A 32 -25.68 13.90 11.13
N THR A 33 -26.22 14.52 12.17
CA THR A 33 -26.76 15.88 12.14
C THR A 33 -26.03 16.82 13.08
N ASP A 34 -25.17 16.32 13.99
CA ASP A 34 -24.34 17.18 14.87
C ASP A 34 -23.18 17.77 14.04
N PRO A 35 -23.10 19.11 13.91
CA PRO A 35 -22.02 19.77 13.16
C PRO A 35 -20.62 19.45 13.71
N ARG A 36 -20.46 19.21 15.01
CA ARG A 36 -19.15 18.87 15.61
C ARG A 36 -18.69 17.48 15.23
N GLU A 37 -19.62 16.54 15.14
CA GLU A 37 -19.33 15.18 14.71
C GLU A 37 -18.95 15.14 13.22
N ILE A 38 -19.70 15.87 12.39
CA ILE A 38 -19.37 16.05 10.97
C ILE A 38 -17.99 16.69 10.82
N ALA A 39 -17.70 17.77 11.55
CA ALA A 39 -16.39 18.43 11.52
C ALA A 39 -15.25 17.46 11.90
N THR A 40 -15.45 16.66 12.94
CA THR A 40 -14.49 15.62 13.36
C THR A 40 -14.21 14.64 12.23
N CYS A 41 -15.25 14.12 11.59
CA CYS A 41 -15.10 13.18 10.49
C CYS A 41 -14.40 13.77 9.27
N LEU A 42 -14.69 15.04 8.93
CA LEU A 42 -13.98 15.74 7.86
C LEU A 42 -12.49 15.89 8.17
N CYS A 43 -12.14 16.25 9.40
CA CYS A 43 -10.75 16.38 9.81
C CYS A 43 -10.01 15.02 9.87
N LEU A 44 -10.69 13.97 10.30
CA LEU A 44 -10.14 12.61 10.24
C LEU A 44 -9.85 12.19 8.80
N ASN A 45 -10.78 12.45 7.87
CA ASN A 45 -10.59 12.16 6.46
C ASN A 45 -9.40 12.93 5.86
N GLN A 46 -9.27 14.22 6.16
CA GLN A 46 -8.10 15.01 5.74
C GLN A 46 -6.79 14.44 6.30
N SER A 47 -6.82 13.98 7.56
CA SER A 47 -5.66 13.36 8.19
C SER A 47 -5.29 12.01 7.57
N VAL A 48 -6.26 11.19 7.15
CA VAL A 48 -6.02 9.96 6.37
C VAL A 48 -5.31 10.29 5.06
N GLN A 49 -5.82 11.26 4.29
CA GLN A 49 -5.22 11.67 3.01
C GLN A 49 -3.79 12.19 3.16
N LYS A 50 -3.52 12.95 4.22
CA LYS A 50 -2.16 13.40 4.55
C LYS A 50 -1.23 12.20 4.80
N ARG A 51 -1.64 11.26 5.65
CA ARG A 51 -0.84 10.05 5.97
C ARG A 51 -0.66 9.14 4.76
N GLU A 52 -1.64 9.09 3.85
CA GLU A 52 -1.51 8.40 2.57
C GLU A 52 -0.38 9.00 1.72
N GLY A 53 -0.31 10.33 1.63
CA GLY A 53 0.78 11.04 0.95
C GLY A 53 2.15 10.77 1.57
N GLU A 54 2.25 10.80 2.91
CA GLU A 54 3.48 10.46 3.64
C GLU A 54 3.94 9.01 3.38
N LEU A 55 3.01 8.05 3.44
CA LEU A 55 3.27 6.66 3.11
C LEU A 55 3.70 6.48 1.65
N GLY A 56 3.06 7.19 0.73
CA GLY A 56 3.41 7.19 -0.70
C GLY A 56 4.84 7.66 -0.94
N ALA A 57 5.28 8.74 -0.26
CA ALA A 57 6.64 9.25 -0.38
C ALA A 57 7.71 8.24 0.12
N VAL A 58 7.46 7.59 1.26
CA VAL A 58 8.38 6.57 1.80
C VAL A 58 8.39 5.32 0.91
N ARG A 59 7.22 4.89 0.39
CA ARG A 59 7.14 3.77 -0.56
C ARG A 59 7.91 4.06 -1.84
N ALA A 60 7.81 5.27 -2.39
CA ALA A 60 8.58 5.65 -3.58
C ALA A 60 10.09 5.58 -3.32
N THR A 61 10.54 6.01 -2.14
CA THR A 61 11.95 5.90 -1.73
C THR A 61 12.41 4.45 -1.63
N TYR A 62 11.59 3.59 -1.03
CA TYR A 62 11.84 2.15 -0.94
C TYR A 62 12.00 1.50 -2.32
N GLU A 63 11.06 1.72 -3.23
CA GLU A 63 11.11 1.13 -4.58
C GLU A 63 12.30 1.66 -5.39
N ALA A 64 12.61 2.96 -5.28
CA ALA A 64 13.75 3.55 -5.97
C ALA A 64 15.09 2.93 -5.50
N LEU A 65 15.26 2.75 -4.19
CA LEU A 65 16.48 2.16 -3.63
C LEU A 65 16.60 0.68 -3.98
N ARG A 66 15.49 -0.07 -3.91
CA ARG A 66 15.42 -1.47 -4.34
C ARG A 66 15.80 -1.63 -5.81
N GLN A 67 15.31 -0.76 -6.70
CA GLN A 67 15.68 -0.76 -8.11
C GLN A 67 17.17 -0.45 -8.30
N SER A 68 17.70 0.56 -7.59
CA SER A 68 19.11 0.91 -7.67
C SER A 68 20.03 -0.26 -7.29
N ILE A 69 19.71 -0.99 -6.20
CA ILE A 69 20.45 -2.19 -5.78
C ILE A 69 20.41 -3.27 -6.88
N ALA A 70 19.26 -3.50 -7.50
CA ALA A 70 19.11 -4.47 -8.58
C ALA A 70 19.94 -4.09 -9.83
N ASP A 71 19.94 -2.81 -10.20
CA ASP A 71 20.71 -2.29 -11.33
C ASP A 71 22.22 -2.41 -11.06
N GLN A 72 22.66 -2.03 -9.86
CA GLN A 72 24.06 -2.16 -9.44
C GLN A 72 24.50 -3.62 -9.39
N THR A 73 23.66 -4.52 -8.89
CA THR A 73 23.93 -5.96 -8.87
C THR A 73 24.10 -6.51 -10.29
N THR A 74 23.20 -6.12 -11.21
CA THR A 74 23.30 -6.49 -12.62
C THR A 74 24.61 -5.98 -13.23
N ALA A 75 24.93 -4.70 -13.02
CA ALA A 75 26.15 -4.11 -13.54
C ALA A 75 27.42 -4.77 -12.99
N LEU A 76 27.46 -5.10 -11.69
CA LEU A 76 28.56 -5.84 -11.06
C LEU A 76 28.72 -7.23 -11.67
N ASN A 77 27.63 -7.95 -11.90
CA ASN A 77 27.67 -9.29 -12.51
C ASN A 77 28.17 -9.24 -13.95
N THR A 78 27.75 -8.23 -14.73
CA THR A 78 28.24 -8.02 -16.10
C THR A 78 29.71 -7.61 -16.14
N LYS A 79 30.17 -6.78 -15.20
CA LYS A 79 31.55 -6.27 -15.15
C LYS A 79 32.56 -7.28 -14.60
N ARG A 80 32.14 -8.14 -13.66
CA ARG A 80 32.99 -9.13 -12.99
C ARG A 80 33.93 -9.94 -13.92
N PRO A 81 33.47 -10.53 -15.04
CA PRO A 81 34.35 -11.31 -15.91
C PRO A 81 35.37 -10.48 -16.69
N THR A 82 35.22 -9.15 -16.76
CA THR A 82 36.11 -8.26 -17.50
C THR A 82 37.08 -7.47 -16.61
N VAL A 83 37.01 -7.67 -15.29
CA VAL A 83 37.93 -7.03 -14.34
C VAL A 83 39.34 -7.57 -14.55
N ASN A 84 40.30 -6.69 -14.82
CA ASN A 84 41.70 -7.05 -14.90
C ASN A 84 42.30 -7.09 -13.49
N VAL A 85 42.46 -8.29 -12.94
CA VAL A 85 42.99 -8.50 -11.59
C VAL A 85 44.45 -8.07 -11.41
N ASN A 86 45.18 -7.89 -12.50
CA ASN A 86 46.57 -7.41 -12.47
C ASN A 86 46.66 -5.88 -12.58
N ASP A 87 45.54 -5.19 -12.81
CA ASP A 87 45.45 -3.74 -12.81
C ASP A 87 44.76 -3.27 -11.51
N PRO A 88 45.50 -2.67 -10.57
CA PRO A 88 44.93 -2.21 -9.29
C PRO A 88 43.80 -1.20 -9.49
N THR A 89 43.87 -0.37 -10.54
CA THR A 89 42.82 0.61 -10.85
C THR A 89 41.51 -0.07 -11.21
N SER A 90 41.57 -1.16 -11.98
CA SER A 90 40.41 -1.98 -12.36
C SER A 90 39.75 -2.63 -11.14
N VAL A 91 40.58 -3.17 -10.24
CA VAL A 91 40.12 -3.80 -8.99
C VAL A 91 39.48 -2.78 -8.05
N ASP A 92 40.11 -1.62 -7.86
CA ASP A 92 39.59 -0.57 -6.96
C ASP A 92 38.28 0.01 -7.49
N ALA A 93 38.16 0.24 -8.80
CA ALA A 93 36.90 0.69 -9.42
C ALA A 93 35.77 -0.35 -9.31
N PHE A 94 36.10 -1.65 -9.32
CA PHE A 94 35.11 -2.70 -9.07
C PHE A 94 34.72 -2.76 -7.59
N ARG A 95 35.68 -2.63 -6.67
CA ARG A 95 35.44 -2.58 -5.23
C ARG A 95 34.53 -1.43 -4.83
N ALA A 96 34.81 -0.21 -5.31
CA ALA A 96 33.98 0.96 -5.02
C ALA A 96 32.52 0.76 -5.47
N GLN A 97 32.28 0.05 -6.57
CA GLN A 97 30.93 -0.28 -7.02
C GLN A 97 30.24 -1.32 -6.13
N MET A 98 30.99 -2.28 -5.59
CA MET A 98 30.44 -3.23 -4.61
C MET A 98 30.08 -2.52 -3.31
N GLU A 99 30.97 -1.68 -2.78
CA GLU A 99 30.74 -0.89 -1.57
C GLU A 99 29.50 0.00 -1.71
N LYS A 100 29.32 0.65 -2.86
CA LYS A 100 28.12 1.47 -3.12
C LYS A 100 26.81 0.68 -3.04
N ARG A 101 26.80 -0.56 -3.53
CA ARG A 101 25.63 -1.46 -3.44
C ARG A 101 25.39 -1.86 -1.99
N ASP A 102 26.44 -2.24 -1.29
CA ASP A 102 26.35 -2.65 0.12
C ASP A 102 25.85 -1.50 1.00
N ASP A 103 26.28 -0.27 0.73
CA ASP A 103 25.76 0.94 1.39
C ASP A 103 24.26 1.15 1.12
N ASP A 104 23.80 0.94 -0.12
CA ASP A 104 22.38 1.05 -0.47
C ASP A 104 21.54 -0.06 0.17
N GLU A 105 22.06 -1.29 0.24
CA GLU A 105 21.44 -2.41 0.95
C GLU A 105 21.33 -2.10 2.46
N ALA A 106 22.42 -1.64 3.07
CA ALA A 106 22.41 -1.24 4.48
C ALA A 106 21.40 -0.12 4.76
N ARG A 107 21.36 0.91 3.89
CA ARG A 107 20.39 2.00 4.00
C ARG A 107 18.94 1.51 3.84
N LEU A 108 18.70 0.58 2.91
CA LEU A 108 17.38 0.01 2.71
C LEU A 108 16.90 -0.71 3.98
N GLU A 109 17.76 -1.53 4.57
CA GLU A 109 17.45 -2.35 5.74
C GLU A 109 17.35 -1.55 7.04
N GLN A 110 18.25 -0.60 7.27
CA GLN A 110 18.39 0.09 8.54
C GLN A 110 17.51 1.34 8.65
N GLU A 111 17.19 1.99 7.53
CA GLU A 111 16.47 3.27 7.52
C GLU A 111 15.12 3.15 6.81
N VAL A 112 15.14 2.74 5.54
CA VAL A 112 13.98 2.87 4.66
C VAL A 112 12.90 1.85 5.00
N LEU A 113 13.27 0.59 5.24
CA LEU A 113 12.32 -0.46 5.57
C LEU A 113 11.64 -0.24 6.94
N PRO A 114 12.35 0.09 8.04
CA PRO A 114 11.71 0.48 9.29
C PRO A 114 10.80 1.70 9.12
N GLY A 115 11.25 2.72 8.38
CA GLY A 115 10.43 3.90 8.07
C GLY A 115 9.13 3.55 7.34
N LEU A 116 9.19 2.65 6.35
CA LEU A 116 8.03 2.17 5.62
C LEU A 116 7.04 1.42 6.53
N GLN A 117 7.55 0.57 7.42
CA GLN A 117 6.73 -0.15 8.41
C GLN A 117 6.02 0.83 9.36
N THR A 118 6.76 1.81 9.91
CA THR A 118 6.21 2.85 10.78
C THR A 118 5.12 3.66 10.08
N GLN A 119 5.35 4.13 8.85
CA GLN A 119 4.35 4.91 8.14
C GLN A 119 3.12 4.08 7.74
N THR A 120 3.32 2.80 7.41
CA THR A 120 2.21 1.88 7.15
C THR A 120 1.34 1.70 8.39
N ALA A 121 1.96 1.50 9.57
CA ALA A 121 1.23 1.39 10.84
C ALA A 121 0.47 2.69 11.17
N ASN A 122 1.10 3.85 11.02
CA ASN A 122 0.48 5.15 11.26
C ASN A 122 -0.72 5.41 10.34
N TYR A 123 -0.59 5.11 9.04
CA TYR A 123 -1.67 5.21 8.08
C TYR A 123 -2.84 4.29 8.47
N ASN A 124 -2.56 3.01 8.74
CA ASN A 124 -3.59 2.03 9.10
C ASN A 124 -4.32 2.40 10.39
N ALA A 125 -3.60 2.88 11.40
CA ALA A 125 -4.18 3.35 12.65
C ALA A 125 -5.17 4.51 12.39
N ARG A 126 -4.83 5.44 11.49
CA ARG A 126 -5.71 6.56 11.17
C ARG A 126 -6.90 6.16 10.32
N VAL A 127 -6.73 5.23 9.39
CA VAL A 127 -7.84 4.63 8.63
C VAL A 127 -8.80 3.90 9.57
N ALA A 128 -8.29 3.19 10.58
CA ALA A 128 -9.11 2.51 11.58
C ALA A 128 -9.91 3.52 12.42
N ASP A 129 -9.29 4.60 12.90
CA ASP A 129 -9.96 5.67 13.66
C ASP A 129 -11.06 6.35 12.84
N TYR A 130 -10.79 6.66 11.56
CA TYR A 130 -11.81 7.16 10.63
C TYR A 130 -12.94 6.15 10.44
N SER A 131 -12.61 4.89 10.18
CA SER A 131 -13.60 3.83 9.91
C SER A 131 -14.49 3.58 11.13
N GLN A 132 -13.93 3.59 12.34
CA GLN A 132 -14.66 3.39 13.59
C GLN A 132 -15.63 4.54 13.88
N ARG A 133 -15.22 5.79 13.65
CA ARG A 133 -16.01 6.98 14.01
C ARG A 133 -17.00 7.41 12.93
N CYS A 134 -16.60 7.24 11.66
CA CYS A 134 -17.24 7.85 10.50
C CYS A 134 -17.67 6.83 9.44
N GLY A 135 -17.13 5.61 9.48
CA GLY A 135 -17.42 4.56 8.50
C GLY A 135 -18.89 4.16 8.51
N GLY A 136 -19.50 4.08 7.33
CA GLY A 136 -20.89 3.66 7.16
C GLY A 136 -21.94 4.65 7.69
N ARG A 137 -21.55 5.89 8.02
CA ARG A 137 -22.45 6.95 8.50
C ARG A 137 -22.65 8.00 7.42
N PHE A 138 -23.87 8.52 7.29
CA PHE A 138 -24.18 9.57 6.34
C PHE A 138 -24.10 10.93 7.02
N MET A 139 -23.70 11.98 6.32
CA MET A 139 -23.70 13.36 6.84
C MET A 139 -24.91 14.09 6.30
N ASP A 140 -25.65 14.79 7.16
CA ASP A 140 -26.71 15.69 6.70
C ASP A 140 -26.12 16.81 5.83
N GLU A 141 -26.60 16.92 4.60
CA GLU A 141 -26.00 17.77 3.56
C GLU A 141 -26.08 19.28 3.87
N PRO A 142 -27.21 19.83 4.37
CA PRO A 142 -27.25 21.20 4.88
C PRO A 142 -26.22 21.48 5.98
N VAL A 143 -26.11 20.60 6.98
CA VAL A 143 -25.15 20.79 8.09
C VAL A 143 -23.71 20.63 7.60
N LEU A 144 -23.43 19.64 6.74
CA LEU A 144 -22.13 19.44 6.11
C LEU A 144 -21.65 20.70 5.38
N LYS A 145 -22.51 21.31 4.56
CA LYS A 145 -22.19 22.55 3.85
C LYS A 145 -21.95 23.73 4.78
N ALA A 146 -22.66 23.79 5.92
CA ALA A 146 -22.42 24.83 6.91
C ALA A 146 -21.06 24.64 7.60
N VAL A 147 -20.73 23.40 7.99
CA VAL A 147 -19.45 23.05 8.63
C VAL A 147 -18.28 23.31 7.69
N GLN A 148 -18.36 22.88 6.43
CA GLN A 148 -17.27 23.05 5.45
C GLN A 148 -16.84 24.52 5.26
N LYS A 149 -17.76 25.49 5.42
CA LYS A 149 -17.45 26.92 5.26
C LYS A 149 -16.55 27.47 6.36
N THR A 150 -16.59 26.88 7.54
CA THR A 150 -15.84 27.36 8.72
C THR A 150 -14.87 26.31 9.27
N LEU A 151 -14.74 25.18 8.57
CA LEU A 151 -13.92 24.06 9.01
C LEU A 151 -12.45 24.47 9.02
N VAL A 152 -11.84 24.37 10.20
CA VAL A 152 -10.39 24.47 10.39
C VAL A 152 -9.96 23.22 11.14
N CYS A 153 -9.19 22.36 10.46
CA CYS A 153 -8.63 21.17 11.08
C CYS A 153 -7.27 21.53 11.67
N THR A 154 -7.19 21.59 12.99
CA THR A 154 -5.90 21.62 13.67
C THR A 154 -5.24 20.27 13.47
N ILE A 155 -4.02 20.28 12.95
CA ILE A 155 -3.24 19.06 12.73
C ILE A 155 -2.87 18.52 14.12
N GLU A 156 -3.61 17.54 14.61
CA GLU A 156 -3.13 16.74 15.74
C GLU A 156 -1.95 15.87 15.26
N PRO A 157 -0.88 15.76 16.07
CA PRO A 157 0.32 14.99 15.74
C PRO A 157 0.02 13.50 15.47
#